data_AF-A0A5N7MT72-F1
#
_entry.id   AF-A0A5N7MT72-F1
#
_cell.length_a   1.000
_cell.length_b   1.000
_cell.length_c   1.000
_cell.angle_alpha   90.00
_cell.angle_beta   90.00
_cell.angle_gamma   90.00
#
_symmetry.space_group_name_H-M   'P 1'
#
loop_
_entity.id
_entity.type
_entity.pdbx_description
1 polymer ?
#
loop_
_entity_poly.entity_id
_entity_poly.type
_entity_poly.pdbx_seq_one_letter_code
_entity_poly.pdbx_strand_id
1 'polypeptide(L)'
;MTETFQGRIIAGRSDAESVAIQVLNFIVADVDRIIRFLNVTGLQPETIRASATTQHFLLGVLEYVAKDDELLKATDQELMVRPTAILASIVHLSPDPEAKRADKKVDAAPQLPRRNLFH
;
A
#
# COMPACT_ATOMS: atom_id res chain seq x y z
N MET A 1 -1.76 6.33 -23.56
CA MET A 1 -0.58 7.21 -23.37
C MET A 1 -0.08 6.98 -21.96
N THR A 2 0.71 5.93 -21.73
CA THR A 2 1.33 5.67 -20.43
C THR A 2 2.60 6.49 -20.37
N GLU A 3 2.54 7.64 -19.70
CA GLU A 3 3.69 8.46 -19.45
C GLU A 3 4.58 7.71 -18.46
N THR A 4 5.55 6.97 -18.98
CA THR A 4 6.49 6.19 -18.18
C THR A 4 7.28 7.14 -17.28
N PHE A 5 7.27 6.92 -15.97
CA PHE A 5 7.99 7.73 -14.96
C PHE A 5 9.49 7.35 -14.93
N GLN A 6 10.11 7.33 -16.12
CA GLN A 6 11.50 6.97 -16.36
C GLN A 6 12.45 7.96 -15.66
N GLY A 7 12.86 7.63 -14.44
CA GLY A 7 13.85 8.42 -13.69
C GLY A 7 13.36 9.78 -13.20
N ARG A 8 12.04 10.01 -13.14
CA ARG A 8 11.49 11.26 -12.61
C ARG A 8 11.60 11.26 -11.08
N ILE A 9 11.92 12.43 -10.52
CA ILE A 9 11.86 12.67 -9.08
C ILE A 9 10.39 12.63 -8.68
N ILE A 10 10.05 11.82 -7.69
CA ILE A 10 8.71 11.81 -7.09
C ILE A 10 8.47 13.20 -6.50
N ALA A 11 7.63 14.00 -7.14
CA ALA A 11 7.47 15.41 -6.80
C ALA A 11 6.39 15.65 -5.73
N GLY A 12 5.58 14.63 -5.42
CA GLY A 12 4.51 14.75 -4.44
C GLY A 12 3.70 13.47 -4.27
N ARG A 13 2.69 13.55 -3.40
CA ARG A 13 1.88 12.39 -2.98
C ARG A 13 1.18 11.70 -4.15
N SER A 14 0.55 12.44 -5.04
CA SER A 14 -0.19 11.84 -6.18
C SER A 14 0.71 11.07 -7.14
N ASP A 15 1.97 11.50 -7.28
CA ASP A 15 2.99 10.80 -8.08
C ASP A 15 3.38 9.49 -7.39
N ALA A 16 3.61 9.55 -6.07
CA ALA A 16 3.89 8.37 -5.24
C ALA A 16 2.73 7.35 -5.23
N GLU A 17 1.48 7.82 -5.15
CA GLU A 17 0.28 6.97 -5.26
C GLU A 17 0.22 6.28 -6.61
N SER A 18 0.53 6.99 -7.70
CA SER A 18 0.56 6.43 -9.04
C SER A 18 1.63 5.35 -9.20
N VAL A 19 2.82 5.54 -8.61
CA VAL A 19 3.86 4.52 -8.56
C VAL A 19 3.40 3.30 -7.75
N ALA A 20 2.80 3.52 -6.57
CA ALA A 20 2.30 2.42 -5.75
C ALA A 20 1.23 1.58 -6.46
N ILE A 21 0.31 2.21 -7.18
CA ILE A 21 -0.72 1.52 -7.96
C ILE A 21 -0.10 0.69 -9.08
N GLN A 22 0.92 1.22 -9.77
CA GLN A 22 1.62 0.45 -10.82
C GLN A 22 2.34 -0.77 -10.23
N VAL A 23 3.03 -0.60 -9.11
CA VAL A 23 3.71 -1.70 -8.40
C VAL A 23 2.69 -2.74 -7.92
N LEU A 24 1.55 -2.31 -7.38
CA LEU A 24 0.46 -3.21 -7.03
C LEU A 24 -0.04 -3.98 -8.26
N ASN A 25 -0.21 -3.30 -9.40
CA ASN A 25 -0.66 -3.94 -10.64
C ASN A 25 0.32 -5.02 -11.12
N PHE A 26 1.62 -4.79 -10.95
CA PHE A 26 2.69 -5.75 -11.23
C PHE A 26 2.66 -6.99 -10.32
N ILE A 27 2.28 -6.82 -9.05
CA ILE A 27 2.12 -7.93 -8.11
C ILE A 27 0.86 -8.74 -8.47
N VAL A 28 -0.27 -8.09 -8.76
CA VAL A 28 -1.52 -8.80 -9.10
C VAL A 28 -1.50 -9.41 -10.50
N ALA A 29 -0.64 -8.93 -11.40
CA ALA A 29 -0.47 -9.50 -12.73
C ALA A 29 0.09 -10.93 -12.69
N ASP A 30 0.81 -11.29 -11.62
CA ASP A 30 1.37 -12.63 -11.43
C ASP A 30 0.76 -13.32 -10.20
N VAL A 31 0.23 -14.53 -10.42
CA VAL A 31 -0.49 -15.29 -9.40
C VAL A 31 0.42 -15.72 -8.25
N ASP A 32 1.69 -16.03 -8.51
CA ASP A 32 2.64 -16.42 -7.45
C ASP A 32 3.02 -15.21 -6.58
N ARG A 33 3.28 -14.05 -7.22
CA ARG A 33 3.59 -12.79 -6.52
C ARG A 33 2.45 -12.36 -5.60
N ILE A 34 1.20 -12.39 -6.08
CA ILE A 34 0.05 -11.99 -5.24
C ILE A 34 -0.18 -12.97 -4.09
N ILE A 35 -0.02 -14.27 -4.30
CA ILE A 35 -0.16 -15.27 -3.23
C ILE A 35 0.92 -15.04 -2.16
N ARG A 36 2.17 -14.80 -2.54
CA ARG A 36 3.25 -14.47 -1.60
C ARG A 36 2.98 -13.17 -0.86
N PHE A 37 2.56 -12.12 -1.55
CA PHE A 37 2.20 -10.86 -0.92
C PHE A 37 1.11 -11.03 0.14
N LEU A 38 0.04 -11.78 -0.17
CA LEU A 38 -1.04 -12.05 0.78
C LEU A 38 -0.57 -12.88 1.98
N ASN A 39 0.30 -13.87 1.76
CA ASN A 39 0.87 -14.67 2.83
C ASN A 39 1.74 -13.84 3.79
N VAL A 40 2.55 -12.93 3.24
CA VAL A 40 3.45 -12.07 4.03
C VAL A 40 2.69 -10.95 4.76
N THR A 41 1.70 -10.35 4.10
CA THR A 41 0.94 -9.22 4.69
C THR A 41 -0.22 -9.66 5.57
N GLY A 42 -0.67 -10.92 5.45
CA GLY A 42 -1.85 -11.43 6.13
C GLY A 42 -3.17 -10.87 5.59
N LEU A 43 -3.15 -10.21 4.43
CA LEU A 43 -4.33 -9.64 3.80
C LEU A 43 -5.16 -10.71 3.09
N GLN A 44 -6.46 -10.42 2.92
CA GLN A 44 -7.37 -11.27 2.17
C GLN A 44 -7.64 -10.67 0.78
N PRO A 45 -7.79 -11.50 -0.27
CA PRO A 45 -7.99 -11.02 -1.65
C PRO A 45 -9.22 -10.10 -1.79
N GLU A 46 -10.27 -10.38 -1.04
CA GLU A 46 -11.49 -9.58 -0.95
C GLU A 46 -11.27 -8.19 -0.33
N THR A 47 -10.35 -8.07 0.63
CA THR A 47 -9.99 -6.79 1.25
C THR A 47 -9.03 -5.96 0.40
N ILE A 48 -8.28 -6.56 -0.54
CA ILE A 48 -7.30 -5.84 -1.37
C ILE A 48 -7.98 -4.70 -2.11
N ARG A 49 -9.14 -4.94 -2.74
CA ARG A 49 -9.80 -3.90 -3.55
C ARG A 49 -10.27 -2.72 -2.71
N ALA A 50 -10.75 -2.97 -1.50
CA ALA A 50 -11.13 -1.91 -0.56
C ALA A 50 -9.90 -1.19 0.00
N SER A 51 -8.83 -1.93 0.31
CA SER A 51 -7.59 -1.35 0.83
C SER A 51 -6.81 -0.58 -0.23
N ALA A 52 -6.91 -0.94 -1.51
CA ALA A 52 -6.25 -0.28 -2.64
C ALA A 52 -6.61 1.21 -2.78
N THR A 53 -7.74 1.65 -2.19
CA THR A 53 -8.12 3.07 -2.15
C THR A 53 -7.48 3.83 -0.98
N THR A 54 -6.71 3.16 -0.13
CA THR A 54 -6.09 3.76 1.06
C THR A 54 -4.61 3.98 0.87
N GLN A 55 -4.13 5.17 1.23
CA GLN A 55 -2.72 5.53 1.21
C GLN A 55 -1.87 4.55 2.03
N HIS A 56 -2.39 4.10 3.18
CA HIS A 56 -1.65 3.22 4.08
C HIS A 56 -1.37 1.84 3.47
N PHE A 57 -2.33 1.31 2.71
CA PHE A 57 -2.13 0.07 1.97
C PHE A 57 -1.11 0.25 0.85
N LEU A 58 -1.20 1.33 0.07
CA LEU A 58 -0.24 1.64 -0.98
C LEU A 58 1.19 1.76 -0.45
N LEU A 59 1.36 2.40 0.72
CA LEU A 59 2.63 2.44 1.44
C LEU A 59 3.13 1.03 1.79
N GLY A 60 2.26 0.18 2.35
CA GLY A 60 2.60 -1.20 2.70
C GLY A 60 3.04 -2.05 1.49
N VAL A 61 2.43 -1.83 0.33
CA VAL A 61 2.83 -2.48 -0.93
C VAL A 61 4.24 -2.08 -1.34
N LEU A 62 4.55 -0.78 -1.31
CA LEU A 62 5.89 -0.30 -1.65
C LEU A 62 6.95 -0.79 -0.66
N GLU A 63 6.64 -0.79 0.64
CA GLU A 63 7.51 -1.30 1.71
C GLU A 63 7.79 -2.80 1.55
N TYR A 64 6.80 -3.58 1.12
CA TYR A 64 6.98 -5.00 0.83
C TYR A 64 7.96 -5.21 -0.33
N VAL A 65 7.76 -4.48 -1.43
CA VAL A 65 8.67 -4.57 -2.59
C VAL A 65 10.06 -4.07 -2.24
N ALA A 66 10.18 -2.97 -1.49
CA ALA A 66 11.46 -2.41 -1.09
C ALA A 66 12.31 -3.33 -0.18
N LYS A 67 11.67 -4.28 0.51
CA LYS A 67 12.36 -5.29 1.35
C LYS A 67 12.85 -6.51 0.57
N ASP A 68 12.41 -6.67 -0.68
CA ASP A 68 12.73 -7.83 -1.50
C ASP A 68 13.54 -7.40 -2.72
N ASP A 69 14.83 -7.74 -2.72
CA ASP A 69 15.75 -7.38 -3.80
C ASP A 69 15.36 -7.97 -5.16
N GLU A 70 14.69 -9.13 -5.19
CA GLU A 70 14.22 -9.75 -6.44
C GLU A 70 13.04 -8.96 -7.01
N LEU A 71 12.09 -8.58 -6.17
CA LEU A 71 10.97 -7.75 -6.58
C LEU A 71 11.45 -6.38 -7.06
N LEU A 72 12.37 -5.72 -6.36
CA LEU A 72 12.95 -4.43 -6.78
C LEU A 72 13.59 -4.48 -8.18
N LYS A 73 14.33 -5.55 -8.47
CA LYS A 73 14.91 -5.76 -9.80
C LYS A 73 13.82 -6.01 -10.83
N ALA A 74 12.83 -6.82 -10.49
CA ALA A 74 11.75 -7.14 -11.41
C ALA A 74 10.86 -5.92 -11.72
N THR A 75 10.62 -5.00 -10.78
CA THR A 75 9.96 -3.71 -11.06
C THR A 75 10.79 -2.79 -11.95
N ASP A 76 12.11 -2.75 -11.78
CA ASP A 76 13.00 -2.00 -12.67
C ASP A 76 12.98 -2.59 -14.09
N GLN A 77 12.95 -3.92 -14.24
CA GLN A 77 12.95 -4.56 -15.56
C GLN A 77 11.59 -4.51 -16.27
N GLU A 78 10.49 -4.74 -15.55
CA GLU A 78 9.16 -4.89 -16.15
C GLU A 78 8.42 -3.54 -16.25
N LEU A 79 8.50 -2.72 -15.19
CA LEU A 79 7.81 -1.44 -15.13
C LEU A 79 8.72 -0.25 -15.46
N MET A 80 10.03 -0.49 -15.60
CA MET A 80 11.04 0.58 -15.72
C MET A 80 10.94 1.61 -14.58
N VAL A 81 10.51 1.16 -13.39
CA VAL A 81 10.42 1.97 -12.18
C VAL A 81 11.70 1.75 -11.38
N ARG A 82 12.50 2.81 -11.23
CA ARG A 82 13.76 2.75 -10.49
C ARG A 82 13.51 2.41 -9.01
N PRO A 83 14.39 1.64 -8.35
CA PRO A 83 14.33 1.41 -6.90
C PRO A 83 14.25 2.72 -6.09
N THR A 84 15.00 3.75 -6.51
CA THR A 84 14.97 5.07 -5.87
C THR A 84 13.60 5.74 -5.93
N ALA A 85 12.81 5.51 -6.99
CA ALA A 85 11.46 6.04 -7.12
C ALA A 85 10.49 5.35 -6.15
N ILE A 86 10.65 4.05 -5.93
CA ILE A 86 9.89 3.28 -4.93
C ILE A 86 10.19 3.82 -3.52
N LEU A 87 11.47 4.00 -3.19
CA LEU A 87 11.90 4.55 -1.90
C LEU A 87 11.41 5.99 -1.69
N ALA A 88 11.49 6.84 -2.70
CA ALA A 88 10.97 8.20 -2.61
C ALA A 88 9.44 8.19 -2.41
N SER A 89 8.72 7.29 -3.08
CA SER A 89 7.27 7.14 -2.91
C SER A 89 6.90 6.75 -1.48
N ILE A 90 7.65 5.84 -0.84
CA ILE A 90 7.50 5.50 0.58
C ILE A 90 7.61 6.74 1.46
N VAL A 91 8.60 7.59 1.22
CA VAL A 91 8.80 8.83 2.00
C VAL A 91 7.61 9.79 1.84
N HIS A 92 7.06 9.92 0.63
CA HIS A 92 5.90 10.80 0.37
C HIS A 92 4.55 10.25 0.88
N LEU A 93 4.40 8.92 0.96
CA LEU A 93 3.19 8.25 1.47
C LEU A 93 3.26 7.95 2.96
N SER A 94 4.44 8.00 3.57
CA SER A 94 4.59 7.88 5.01
C SER A 94 3.85 9.03 5.69
N PRO A 95 2.96 8.74 6.66
CA PRO A 95 2.35 9.80 7.44
C PRO A 95 3.43 10.50 8.27
N ASP A 96 3.28 11.82 8.44
CA ASP A 96 3.96 12.52 9.53
C ASP A 96 3.63 11.79 10.85
N PRO A 97 4.62 11.54 11.74
CA PRO A 97 4.41 10.78 12.97
C PRO A 97 3.26 11.30 13.85
N GLU A 98 2.74 12.51 13.64
CA GLU A 98 1.56 13.04 14.33
C GLU A 98 0.20 12.52 13.81
N ALA A 99 0.09 11.97 12.60
CA ALA A 99 -1.19 11.47 12.07
C ALA A 99 -1.65 10.12 12.66
N LYS A 100 -0.79 9.48 13.49
CA LYS A 100 -1.01 8.17 14.14
C LYS A 100 -2.17 8.12 15.15
N ARG A 101 -3.00 9.16 15.23
CA ARG A 101 -4.17 9.24 16.13
C ARG A 101 -5.53 9.10 15.44
N ALA A 102 -5.61 9.12 14.10
CA ALA A 102 -6.91 9.20 13.40
C ALA A 102 -7.52 7.85 12.97
N ASP A 103 -6.73 6.85 12.60
CA ASP A 103 -7.26 5.64 11.91
C ASP A 103 -7.64 4.46 12.83
N LYS A 104 -7.68 4.66 14.16
CA LYS A 104 -8.24 3.67 15.09
C LYS A 104 -9.77 3.74 15.14
N LYS A 105 -10.43 3.76 13.98
CA LYS A 105 -11.89 3.61 13.85
C LYS A 105 -12.24 2.78 12.62
N VAL A 106 -11.98 1.48 12.66
CA VAL A 106 -12.76 0.51 11.90
C VAL A 106 -13.12 -0.68 12.79
N ASP A 107 -14.38 -0.64 13.22
CA ASP A 107 -15.34 -1.75 13.36
C ASP A 107 -14.97 -3.01 14.17
N ALA A 108 -15.43 -3.03 15.43
CA ALA A 108 -15.87 -4.26 16.09
C ALA A 108 -16.96 -3.95 17.16
N ALA A 109 -18.19 -4.30 16.79
CA ALA A 109 -19.36 -4.63 17.63
C ALA A 109 -20.19 -3.51 18.32
N PRO A 110 -21.54 -3.60 18.24
CA PRO A 110 -22.46 -2.60 18.74
C PRO A 110 -22.53 -2.56 20.27
N GLN A 111 -22.68 -1.35 20.77
CA GLN A 111 -22.78 -1.04 22.19
C GLN A 111 -24.13 -1.55 22.69
N LEU A 112 -24.13 -2.60 23.52
CA LEU A 112 -25.34 -2.95 24.26
C LEU A 112 -25.66 -1.81 25.24
N PRO A 113 -26.87 -1.23 25.21
CA PRO A 113 -27.28 -0.32 26.26
C PRO A 113 -27.38 -1.14 27.55
N ARG A 114 -26.43 -0.94 28.47
CA ARG A 114 -26.65 -1.33 29.86
C ARG A 114 -27.70 -0.38 30.43
N ARG A 115 -28.95 -0.75 30.17
CA ARG A 115 -30.16 -0.19 30.75
C ARG A 115 -29.96 -0.11 32.26
N ASN A 116 -29.94 1.10 32.80
CA ASN A 116 -30.15 1.35 34.22
C ASN A 116 -31.50 0.72 34.60
N LEU A 117 -31.46 -0.33 35.41
CA LEU A 117 -32.66 -1.03 35.84
C LEU A 117 -32.46 -1.63 37.25
N PHE A 118 -32.94 -0.88 38.24
CA PHE A 118 -33.30 -1.25 39.63
C PHE A 118 -32.18 -1.61 40.63
N HIS A 119 -32.03 -0.76 41.67
CA HIS A 119 -32.34 -1.14 43.05
C HIS A 119 -32.69 0.10 43.90
#